data_AF-A0A1G0CNA9-F1
#
_entry.id   AF-A0A1G0CNA9-F1
#
_cell.length_a   1.000
_cell.length_b   1.000
_cell.length_c   1.000
_cell.angle_alpha   90.00
_cell.angle_beta   90.00
_cell.angle_gamma   90.00
#
_symmetry.space_group_name_H-M   'P 1'
#
loop_
_entity.id
_entity.type
_entity.pdbx_description
1 polymer ?
#
loop_
_entity_poly.entity_id
_entity_poly.type
_entity_poly.pdbx_seq_one_letter_code
_entity_poly.pdbx_strand_id
1 'polypeptide(L)'
;MYDSNIAVMTQQQQRMLQLQQQVSTGRKFITPADDPVAAAQALSLSQSSAVNTQYSANRGAARHTMSLTESILQSATSVLQDVRETAIAAGNGALGVNDRQMIANALTGKLQALMGLANSTDGIGNFLFAGFQSKTQPFIDTPA
;
A
#
# COMPACT_ATOMS: atom_id res chain seq x y z
N MET A 1 -20.76 -50.50 -42.45
CA MET A 1 -21.99 -49.83 -41.95
C MET A 1 -21.95 -49.63 -40.43
N TYR A 2 -21.68 -50.66 -39.61
CA TYR A 2 -21.53 -50.50 -38.15
C TYR A 2 -20.34 -49.62 -37.72
N ASP A 3 -19.16 -49.79 -38.34
CA ASP A 3 -17.98 -48.97 -38.00
C ASP A 3 -18.18 -47.48 -38.25
N SER A 4 -18.94 -47.14 -39.29
CA SER A 4 -19.27 -45.75 -39.62
C SER A 4 -20.24 -45.14 -38.59
N ASN A 5 -21.17 -45.94 -38.04
CA ASN A 5 -22.08 -45.50 -37.00
C ASN A 5 -21.37 -45.31 -35.65
N ILE A 6 -20.43 -46.21 -35.32
CA ILE A 6 -19.62 -46.10 -34.10
C ILE A 6 -18.75 -44.83 -34.17
N ALA A 7 -18.08 -44.57 -35.30
CA ALA A 7 -17.26 -43.38 -35.47
C ALA A 7 -18.07 -42.07 -35.30
N VAL A 8 -19.30 -42.01 -35.83
CA VAL A 8 -20.18 -40.85 -35.66
C VAL A 8 -20.59 -40.65 -34.20
N MET A 9 -20.90 -41.73 -33.48
CA MET A 9 -21.22 -41.68 -32.04
C MET A 9 -20.03 -41.19 -31.20
N THR A 10 -18.82 -41.68 -31.46
CA THR A 10 -17.61 -41.23 -30.74
C THR A 10 -17.36 -39.74 -30.97
N GLN A 11 -17.59 -39.26 -32.20
CA GLN A 11 -17.43 -37.86 -32.56
C GLN A 11 -18.51 -36.95 -31.92
N GLN A 12 -19.73 -37.46 -31.72
CA GLN A 12 -20.77 -36.76 -30.95
C GLN A 12 -20.44 -36.68 -29.46
N GLN A 13 -19.93 -37.76 -28.85
CA GLN A 13 -19.49 -37.74 -27.45
C GLN A 13 -18.36 -36.73 -27.23
N GLN A 14 -17.36 -36.67 -28.12
CA GLN A 14 -16.28 -35.68 -28.02
C GLN A 14 -16.80 -34.23 -28.08
N ARG A 15 -17.72 -33.94 -29.02
CA ARG A 15 -18.36 -32.60 -29.10
C ARG A 15 -19.17 -32.26 -27.86
N MET A 16 -19.88 -33.22 -27.28
CA MET A 16 -20.62 -33.02 -26.04
C MET A 16 -19.69 -32.68 -24.89
N LEU A 17 -18.59 -33.42 -24.72
CA LEU A 17 -17.59 -33.16 -23.68
C LEU A 17 -16.95 -31.78 -23.85
N GLN A 18 -16.61 -31.40 -25.08
CA GLN A 18 -16.02 -30.10 -25.37
C GLN A 18 -17.00 -28.96 -25.06
N LEU A 19 -18.27 -29.08 -25.45
CA LEU A 19 -19.31 -28.09 -25.14
C LEU A 19 -19.55 -28.00 -23.62
N GLN A 20 -19.54 -29.13 -22.92
CA GLN A 20 -19.68 -29.17 -21.47
C GLN A 20 -18.53 -28.44 -20.76
N GLN A 21 -17.30 -28.58 -21.26
CA GLN A 21 -16.16 -27.79 -20.78
C GLN A 21 -16.29 -26.29 -21.14
N GLN A 22 -16.80 -25.94 -22.32
CA GLN A 22 -17.00 -24.53 -22.71
C GLN A 22 -18.04 -23.86 -21.82
N VAL A 23 -19.13 -24.57 -21.51
CA VAL A 23 -20.17 -24.11 -20.57
C VAL A 23 -19.61 -23.98 -19.16
N SER A 24 -18.84 -24.97 -18.68
CA SER A 24 -18.27 -24.93 -17.33
C SER A 24 -17.21 -23.84 -17.16
N THR A 25 -16.44 -23.52 -18.20
CA THR A 25 -15.38 -22.49 -18.14
C THR A 25 -15.85 -21.11 -18.60
N GLY A 26 -16.99 -21.04 -19.29
CA GLY A 26 -17.46 -19.85 -20.00
C GLY A 26 -16.57 -19.42 -21.17
N ARG A 27 -15.60 -20.25 -21.59
CA ARG A 27 -14.63 -19.91 -22.64
C ARG A 27 -14.95 -20.66 -23.92
N LYS A 28 -14.99 -19.92 -25.03
CA LYS A 28 -15.21 -20.49 -26.38
C LYS A 28 -14.04 -21.36 -26.84
N PHE A 29 -12.81 -21.01 -26.46
CA PHE A 29 -11.61 -21.78 -26.76
C PHE A 29 -11.00 -22.26 -25.45
N ILE A 30 -10.77 -23.57 -25.34
CA ILE A 30 -10.32 -24.20 -24.10
C ILE A 30 -8.85 -24.56 -24.19
N THR A 31 -8.41 -24.97 -25.39
CA THR A 31 -7.03 -25.34 -25.64
C THR A 31 -6.40 -24.42 -26.69
N PRO A 32 -5.08 -24.18 -26.63
CA PRO A 32 -4.36 -23.50 -27.71
C PRO A 32 -4.45 -24.21 -29.07
N ALA A 33 -4.83 -25.49 -29.08
CA ALA A 33 -5.05 -26.27 -30.29
C ALA A 33 -6.35 -25.89 -31.03
N ASP A 34 -7.34 -25.30 -30.32
CA ASP A 34 -8.62 -24.89 -30.92
C ASP A 34 -8.47 -23.61 -31.77
N ASP A 35 -7.62 -22.67 -31.33
CA ASP A 35 -7.20 -21.49 -32.09
C ASP A 35 -5.91 -20.89 -31.47
N PRO A 36 -4.73 -21.10 -32.09
CA PRO A 36 -3.47 -20.62 -31.55
C PRO A 36 -3.35 -19.08 -31.57
N VAL A 37 -4.02 -18.40 -32.50
CA VAL A 37 -4.00 -16.93 -32.61
C VAL A 37 -4.86 -16.33 -31.50
N ALA A 38 -6.08 -16.84 -31.30
CA ALA A 38 -6.94 -16.42 -30.21
C ALA A 38 -6.31 -16.73 -28.83
N ALA A 39 -5.63 -17.88 -28.69
CA ALA A 39 -4.92 -18.23 -27.47
C ALA A 39 -3.75 -17.27 -27.18
N ALA A 40 -2.96 -16.88 -28.19
CA ALA A 40 -1.89 -15.90 -28.02
C ALA A 40 -2.42 -14.52 -27.62
N GLN A 41 -3.52 -14.07 -28.23
CA GLN A 41 -4.18 -12.81 -27.86
C GLN A 41 -4.73 -12.85 -26.43
N ALA A 42 -5.40 -13.94 -26.05
CA ALA A 42 -5.92 -14.14 -24.70
C ALA A 42 -4.81 -14.13 -23.65
N LEU A 43 -3.65 -14.74 -23.96
CA LEU A 43 -2.49 -14.72 -23.09
C LEU A 43 -1.92 -13.31 -22.92
N SER A 44 -1.76 -12.56 -24.02
CA SER A 44 -1.28 -11.17 -23.97
C SER A 44 -2.23 -10.27 -23.16
N LEU A 45 -3.54 -10.44 -23.34
CA LEU A 45 -4.55 -9.73 -22.56
C LEU A 45 -4.50 -10.11 -21.07
N SER A 46 -4.35 -11.40 -20.76
CA SER A 46 -4.22 -11.89 -19.38
C SER A 46 -2.96 -11.35 -18.70
N GLN A 47 -1.83 -11.29 -19.41
CA GLN A 47 -0.59 -10.69 -18.89
C GLN A 47 -0.79 -9.20 -18.63
N SER A 48 -1.40 -8.47 -19.56
CA SER A 48 -1.69 -7.05 -19.42
C SER A 48 -2.63 -6.78 -18.23
N SER A 49 -3.64 -7.64 -18.03
CA SER A 49 -4.55 -7.59 -16.89
C SER A 49 -3.83 -7.87 -15.56
N ALA A 50 -2.93 -8.86 -15.52
CA ALA A 50 -2.13 -9.17 -14.34
C ALA A 50 -1.21 -7.99 -13.96
N VAL A 51 -0.55 -7.36 -14.94
CA VAL A 51 0.28 -6.17 -14.72
C VAL A 51 -0.58 -5.00 -14.20
N ASN A 52 -1.74 -4.75 -14.79
CA ASN A 52 -2.67 -3.73 -14.31
C ASN A 52 -3.17 -3.99 -12.88
N THR A 53 -3.41 -5.25 -12.54
CA THR A 53 -3.79 -5.67 -11.17
C THR A 53 -2.68 -5.33 -10.18
N GLN A 54 -1.42 -5.65 -10.53
CA GLN A 54 -0.26 -5.30 -9.72
C GLN A 54 -0.11 -3.77 -9.55
N TYR A 55 -0.28 -2.99 -10.63
CA TYR A 55 -0.27 -1.53 -10.53
C TYR A 55 -1.40 -0.99 -9.66
N SER A 56 -2.58 -1.60 -9.69
CA SER A 56 -3.67 -1.24 -8.79
C SER A 56 -3.31 -1.48 -7.33
N ALA A 57 -2.74 -2.65 -7.02
CA ALA A 57 -2.27 -2.98 -5.68
C ALA A 57 -1.17 -2.01 -5.20
N ASN A 58 -0.19 -1.72 -6.05
CA ASN A 58 0.88 -0.77 -5.74
C ASN A 58 0.35 0.65 -5.47
N ARG A 59 -0.64 1.11 -6.25
CA ARG A 59 -1.31 2.40 -6.00
C ARG A 59 -2.06 2.41 -4.67
N GLY A 60 -2.69 1.28 -4.30
CA GLY A 60 -3.34 1.12 -3.00
C GLY A 60 -2.35 1.26 -1.84
N ALA A 61 -1.23 0.54 -1.91
CA ALA A 61 -0.16 0.63 -0.92
C ALA A 61 0.40 2.06 -0.81
N ALA A 62 0.70 2.71 -1.94
CA ALA A 62 1.21 4.08 -1.97
C ALA A 62 0.21 5.07 -1.34
N ARG A 63 -1.09 4.94 -1.63
CA ARG A 63 -2.13 5.77 -0.99
C ARG A 63 -2.19 5.55 0.51
N HIS A 64 -2.11 4.31 0.96
CA HIS A 64 -2.11 3.99 2.39
C HIS A 64 -0.93 4.66 3.11
N THR A 65 0.29 4.49 2.60
CA THR A 65 1.49 5.13 3.14
C THR A 65 1.37 6.66 3.13
N MET A 66 0.84 7.25 2.06
CA MET A 66 0.66 8.69 1.95
C MET A 66 -0.35 9.22 2.97
N SER A 67 -1.50 8.56 3.14
CA SER A 67 -2.50 8.94 4.15
C SER A 67 -1.97 8.82 5.58
N LEU A 68 -1.18 7.77 5.87
CA LEU A 68 -0.54 7.62 7.17
C LEU A 68 0.48 8.74 7.43
N THR A 69 1.32 9.03 6.44
CA THR A 69 2.31 10.12 6.49
C THR A 69 1.63 11.47 6.72
N GLU A 70 0.55 11.76 6.01
CA GLU A 70 -0.20 13.02 6.14
C GLU A 70 -0.83 13.16 7.53
N SER A 71 -1.40 12.10 8.09
CA SER A 71 -1.94 12.12 9.45
C SER A 71 -0.88 12.42 10.51
N ILE A 72 0.33 11.86 10.35
CA ILE A 72 1.44 12.12 11.25
C ILE A 72 1.97 13.55 11.08
N LEU A 73 2.08 14.05 9.85
CA LEU A 73 2.47 15.44 9.58
C LEU A 73 1.46 16.44 10.14
N GLN A 74 0.16 16.14 10.08
CA GLN A 74 -0.88 16.96 10.70
C GLN A 74 -0.71 17.00 12.23
N SER A 75 -0.42 15.85 12.84
CA SER A 75 -0.14 15.76 14.28
C SER A 75 1.13 16.55 14.65
N ALA A 76 2.20 16.42 13.88
CA ALA A 76 3.43 17.17 14.09
C ALA A 76 3.21 18.68 13.94
N THR A 77 2.40 19.10 12.96
CA THR A 77 2.01 20.51 12.76
C THR A 77 1.28 21.05 13.98
N SER A 78 0.34 20.29 14.55
CA SER A 78 -0.37 20.69 15.77
C SER A 78 0.59 20.86 16.95
N VAL A 79 1.55 19.95 17.13
CA VAL A 79 2.54 20.07 18.22
C VAL A 79 3.44 21.29 18.00
N LEU A 80 3.86 21.57 16.76
CA LEU A 80 4.66 22.76 16.44
C LEU A 80 3.92 24.07 16.68
N GLN A 81 2.61 24.13 16.40
CA GLN A 81 1.78 25.29 16.73
C GLN A 81 1.75 25.53 18.25
N ASP A 82 1.54 24.47 19.03
CA ASP A 82 1.51 24.54 20.49
C ASP A 82 2.90 24.87 21.09
N VAL A 83 4.00 24.38 20.49
CA VAL A 83 5.37 24.80 20.82
C VAL A 83 5.53 26.31 20.61
N ARG A 84 5.08 26.83 19.46
CA ARG A 84 5.16 28.27 19.15
C ARG A 84 4.38 29.11 20.15
N GLU A 85 3.17 28.72 20.50
CA GLU A 85 2.36 29.42 21.51
C GLU A 85 3.04 29.44 22.88
N THR A 86 3.57 28.30 23.30
CA THR A 86 4.30 28.16 24.57
C THR A 86 5.58 29.00 24.58
N ALA A 87 6.31 29.04 23.46
CA ALA A 87 7.50 29.87 23.33
C ALA A 87 7.19 31.37 23.38
N ILE A 88 6.07 31.81 22.78
CA ILE A 88 5.59 33.20 22.88
C ILE A 88 5.25 33.52 24.33
N ALA A 89 4.55 32.62 25.04
CA ALA A 89 4.22 32.80 26.45
C ALA A 89 5.48 32.92 27.33
N ALA A 90 6.53 32.14 27.04
CA ALA A 90 7.82 32.21 27.73
C ALA A 90 8.51 33.58 27.61
N GLY A 91 8.22 34.35 26.55
CA GLY A 91 8.75 35.69 26.33
C GLY A 91 8.15 36.77 27.24
N ASN A 92 7.14 36.44 28.04
CA ASN A 92 6.53 37.40 28.95
C ASN A 92 7.51 37.82 30.08
N GLY A 93 7.81 39.12 30.14
CA GLY A 93 8.75 39.70 31.09
C GLY A 93 8.32 39.61 32.56
N ALA A 94 7.05 39.34 32.83
CA ALA A 94 6.52 39.14 34.19
C ALA A 94 6.79 37.74 34.77
N LEU A 95 7.27 36.77 33.96
CA LEU A 95 7.53 35.41 34.41
C LEU A 95 8.80 35.30 35.23
N GLY A 96 8.69 34.65 36.39
CA GLY A 96 9.83 34.31 37.25
C GLY A 96 10.66 33.15 36.69
N VAL A 97 11.80 32.89 37.33
CA VAL A 97 12.71 31.80 36.94
C VAL A 97 12.03 30.43 37.03
N ASN A 98 11.22 30.19 38.06
CA ASN A 98 10.48 28.93 38.22
C ASN A 98 9.46 28.70 37.11
N ASP A 99 8.72 29.73 36.70
CA ASP A 99 7.73 29.62 35.62
C ASP A 99 8.40 29.31 34.28
N ARG A 100 9.54 29.96 34.01
CA ARG A 100 10.35 29.68 32.81
C ARG A 100 10.89 28.26 32.82
N GLN A 101 11.29 27.73 33.98
CA GLN A 101 11.73 26.34 34.10
C GLN A 101 10.59 25.35 33.82
N MET A 102 9.37 25.64 34.29
CA MET A 102 8.21 24.81 33.97
C MET A 102 7.88 24.82 32.48
N ILE A 103 7.97 25.99 31.84
CA ILE A 103 7.78 26.10 30.39
C ILE A 103 8.86 25.34 29.62
N ALA A 104 10.13 25.41 30.05
CA ALA A 104 11.21 24.64 29.45
C ALA A 104 10.94 23.13 29.52
N ASN A 105 10.50 22.62 30.68
CA ASN A 105 10.13 21.21 30.82
C ASN A 105 8.97 20.80 29.90
N ALA A 106 7.97 21.67 29.75
CA ALA A 106 6.85 21.43 28.83
C ALA A 106 7.32 21.37 27.37
N LEU A 107 8.22 22.26 26.96
CA LEU A 107 8.83 22.25 25.62
C LEU A 107 9.66 21.00 25.37
N THR A 108 10.41 20.52 26.36
CA THR A 108 11.13 19.23 26.27
C THR A 108 10.18 18.07 26.05
N GLY A 109 9.04 18.03 26.75
CA GLY A 109 8.01 17.00 26.51
C GLY A 109 7.43 17.04 25.10
N LYS A 110 7.22 18.25 24.55
CA LYS A 110 6.76 18.43 23.15
C LYS A 110 7.80 18.00 22.13
N LEU A 111 9.09 18.23 22.39
CA LEU A 111 10.18 17.74 21.56
C LEU A 111 10.20 16.21 21.52
N GLN A 112 10.04 15.56 22.68
CA GLN A 112 9.95 14.09 22.75
C GLN A 112 8.75 13.55 21.97
N ALA A 113 7.59 14.23 22.05
CA ALA A 113 6.42 13.88 21.25
C ALA A 113 6.70 14.00 19.74
N LEU A 114 7.34 15.10 19.31
CA LEU A 114 7.74 15.29 17.92
C LEU A 114 8.72 14.21 17.44
N MET A 115 9.68 13.82 18.28
CA MET A 115 10.58 12.70 17.95
C MET A 115 9.84 11.38 17.79
N GLY A 116 8.82 11.11 18.60
CA GLY A 116 7.97 9.93 18.44
C GLY A 116 7.23 9.95 17.09
N LEU A 117 6.67 11.11 16.72
CA LEU A 117 6.01 11.29 15.43
C LEU A 117 7.01 11.13 14.26
N ALA A 118 8.19 11.74 14.36
CA ALA A 118 9.22 11.69 13.33
C ALA A 118 9.79 10.28 13.11
N ASN A 119 9.74 9.42 14.13
CA ASN A 119 10.16 8.03 14.07
C ASN A 119 8.97 7.05 13.97
N SER A 120 7.81 7.51 13.49
CA SER A 120 6.64 6.66 13.26
C SER A 120 6.89 5.62 12.15
N THR A 121 6.25 4.47 12.28
CA THR A 121 6.41 3.32 11.37
C THR A 121 5.12 2.99 10.62
N ASP A 122 5.26 2.26 9.52
CA ASP A 122 4.16 1.75 8.69
C ASP A 122 3.41 0.53 9.28
N GLY A 123 3.75 0.12 10.51
CA GLY A 123 3.18 -1.06 11.17
C GLY A 123 3.84 -2.40 10.81
N ILE A 124 4.68 -2.44 9.76
CA ILE A 124 5.46 -3.63 9.36
C ILE A 124 6.95 -3.45 9.72
N GLY A 125 7.30 -2.32 10.35
CA GLY A 125 8.63 -2.02 10.88
C GLY A 125 9.46 -1.10 10.00
N ASN A 126 8.87 -0.47 8.98
CA ASN A 126 9.55 0.56 8.19
C ASN A 126 9.24 1.95 8.77
N PHE A 127 10.26 2.74 9.01
CA PHE A 127 10.13 4.16 9.34
C PHE A 127 9.62 4.94 8.13
N LEU A 128 8.57 5.73 8.35
CA LEU A 128 7.90 6.48 7.28
C LEU A 128 8.76 7.62 6.72
N PHE A 129 9.61 8.20 7.56
CA PHE A 129 10.42 9.38 7.22
C PHE A 129 11.91 9.05 7.00
N ALA A 130 12.28 7.76 6.89
CA ALA A 130 13.67 7.33 6.67
C ALA A 130 14.08 7.20 5.20
N GLY A 131 13.19 7.58 4.27
CA GLY A 131 13.45 7.49 2.83
C GLY A 131 13.75 6.05 2.40
N PHE A 132 14.86 5.85 1.70
CA PHE A 132 15.26 4.52 1.21
C PHE A 132 15.74 3.58 2.32
N GLN A 133 16.34 4.10 3.40
CA GLN A 133 16.85 3.29 4.51
C GLN A 133 15.77 3.07 5.57
N SER A 134 14.66 2.46 5.15
CA SER A 134 13.43 2.37 5.94
C SER A 134 13.57 1.63 7.28
N LYS A 135 14.63 0.85 7.50
CA LYS A 135 14.86 0.10 8.74
C LYS A 135 15.74 0.82 9.75
N THR A 136 16.30 1.96 9.39
CA THR A 136 17.15 2.76 10.28
C THR A 136 16.31 3.90 10.86
N GLN A 137 16.40 4.12 12.16
CA GLN A 137 15.72 5.23 12.82
C GLN A 137 16.22 6.57 12.22
N PRO A 138 15.35 7.40 11.64
CA PRO A 138 15.77 8.61 10.93
C PRO A 138 16.14 9.77 11.85
N PHE A 139 15.46 9.92 12.99
CA PHE A 139 15.68 11.05 13.91
C PHE A 139 16.20 10.55 15.26
N ILE A 140 17.44 10.93 15.58
CA ILE A 140 18.07 10.70 16.87
C ILE A 140 18.12 12.01 17.66
N ASP A 141 17.84 11.94 18.96
CA ASP A 141 18.07 13.08 19.84
C ASP A 141 19.58 13.28 19.96
N THR A 142 20.07 14.43 19.51
CA THR A 142 21.48 14.78 19.72
C THR A 142 21.50 15.65 20.97
N PRO A 143 21.98 15.15 22.12
CA PRO A 143 22.05 15.96 23.32
C PRO A 143 22.94 17.18 23.07
N ALA A 144 22.45 18.35 23.49
CA ALA A 144 23.15 19.63 23.41
C ALA A 144 24.30 19.73 24.43
#